data_AF-A0A1V5AXZ2-F1
#
_entry.id   AF-A0A1V5AXZ2-F1
#
_cell.length_a   1.000
_cell.length_b   1.000
_cell.length_c   1.000
_cell.angle_alpha   90.00
_cell.angle_beta   90.00
_cell.angle_gamma   90.00
#
_symmetry.space_group_name_H-M   'P 1'
#
loop_
_entity.id
_entity.type
_entity.pdbx_description
1 polymer ?
#
loop_
_entity_poly.entity_id
_entity_poly.type
_entity_poly.pdbx_seq_one_letter_code
_entity_poly.pdbx_strand_id
1 'polypeptide(L)'
;MLQINAKSFSSRPILILEVLPTPAYKKKLIEVALPLEAINAASAREKSIRHGHPSTLHLWWSRKPLATCRAVLFASIVDDPSSRPEEFPTEEAQEAERQRLFGIIERLVKWENTNNEAVLNEARQEILKATDGHPPPVLDPFCGGGSIPLGAQHLGLEAHASDLNPVAVLITKALIEIPPKFPGRHDYPEENR
;
A
#
# COMPACT_ATOMS: atom_id res chain seq x y z
N MET A 1 -2.63 26.55 -2.87
CA MET A 1 -2.98 25.94 -1.57
C MET A 1 -4.50 25.84 -1.53
N LEU A 2 -5.06 24.67 -1.86
CA LEU A 2 -6.51 24.44 -1.85
C LEU A 2 -6.90 23.81 -0.52
N GLN A 3 -7.65 24.56 0.29
CA GLN A 3 -8.27 24.07 1.51
C GLN A 3 -9.40 23.09 1.15
N ILE A 4 -9.39 21.93 1.79
CA ILE A 4 -10.43 20.90 1.71
C ILE A 4 -11.25 21.02 2.99
N ASN A 5 -12.59 21.03 2.84
CA ASN A 5 -13.58 21.32 3.87
C ASN A 5 -13.29 20.69 5.26
N ALA A 6 -13.09 21.54 6.26
CA ALA A 6 -13.12 21.16 7.67
C ALA A 6 -14.57 20.87 8.07
N LYS A 7 -14.90 19.59 8.29
CA LYS A 7 -16.07 19.25 9.11
C LYS A 7 -15.85 19.83 10.50
N SER A 8 -16.84 20.55 11.02
CA SER A 8 -16.80 21.18 12.34
C SER A 8 -16.40 20.17 13.42
N PHE A 9 -15.23 20.37 14.01
CA PHE A 9 -14.79 19.61 15.18
C PHE A 9 -15.65 20.05 16.37
N SER A 10 -16.55 19.16 16.81
CA SER A 10 -17.24 19.31 18.09
C SER A 10 -16.20 19.43 19.19
N SER A 11 -16.21 20.53 19.94
CA SER A 11 -15.32 20.80 21.07
C SER A 11 -15.48 19.71 22.13
N ARG A 12 -14.64 18.66 22.06
CA ARG A 12 -14.47 17.73 23.17
C ARG A 12 -13.58 18.39 24.22
N PRO A 13 -13.92 18.31 25.51
CA PRO A 13 -13.11 18.87 26.57
C PRO A 13 -11.72 18.25 26.55
N ILE A 14 -10.70 19.09 26.73
CA ILE A 14 -9.30 18.69 26.84
C ILE A 14 -9.17 17.92 28.16
N LEU A 15 -9.35 16.60 28.09
CA LEU A 15 -8.93 15.71 29.15
C LEU A 15 -7.39 15.67 29.12
N ILE A 16 -6.82 15.85 30.30
CA ILE A 16 -5.39 15.75 30.61
C ILE A 16 -4.78 14.59 29.81
N LEU A 17 -3.68 14.86 29.09
CA LEU A 17 -2.87 13.80 28.47
C LEU A 17 -2.42 12.83 29.57
N GLU A 18 -3.19 11.77 29.79
CA GLU A 18 -2.60 10.51 30.23
C GLU A 18 -1.49 10.20 29.22
N VAL A 19 -0.26 10.10 29.71
CA VAL A 19 0.85 9.54 28.93
C VAL A 19 0.43 8.10 28.66
N LEU A 20 -0.23 7.89 27.52
CA LEU A 20 -0.58 6.55 27.07
C LEU A 20 0.74 5.78 27.01
N PRO A 21 0.83 4.60 27.67
CA PRO A 21 2.05 3.80 27.63
C PRO A 21 2.44 3.62 26.18
N THR A 22 3.68 4.00 25.84
CA THR A 22 4.19 3.82 24.48
C THR A 22 4.05 2.33 24.17
N PRO A 23 3.28 1.94 23.15
CA PRO A 23 3.09 0.53 22.85
C PRO A 23 4.47 -0.09 22.67
N ALA A 24 4.68 -1.27 23.27
CA ALA A 24 5.92 -2.00 23.12
C ALA A 24 6.23 -2.12 21.62
N TYR A 25 7.47 -1.78 21.25
CA TYR A 25 7.88 -1.75 19.86
C TYR A 25 7.67 -3.12 19.21
N LYS A 26 6.85 -3.17 18.16
CA LYS A 26 6.68 -4.35 17.31
C LYS A 26 7.54 -4.19 16.07
N LYS A 27 8.56 -5.04 15.94
CA LYS A 27 9.41 -5.10 14.76
C LYS A 27 8.54 -5.44 13.55
N LYS A 28 8.73 -4.72 12.45
CA LYS A 28 8.01 -4.90 11.19
C LYS A 28 8.76 -5.81 10.25
N LEU A 29 8.04 -6.44 9.31
CA LEU A 29 8.65 -7.32 8.30
C LEU A 29 9.79 -6.63 7.54
N ILE A 30 9.61 -5.36 7.18
CA ILE A 30 10.60 -4.59 6.43
C ILE A 30 11.95 -4.46 7.14
N GLU A 31 11.99 -4.61 8.46
CA GLU A 31 13.21 -4.49 9.26
C GLU A 31 14.02 -5.78 9.31
N VAL A 32 13.42 -6.91 8.92
CA VAL A 32 14.07 -8.23 9.03
C VAL A 32 14.43 -8.75 7.65
N ALA A 33 13.43 -9.01 6.82
CA ALA A 33 13.63 -9.62 5.51
C ALA A 33 12.44 -9.39 4.58
N LEU A 34 12.71 -9.41 3.28
CA LEU A 34 11.73 -9.33 2.21
C LEU A 34 12.08 -10.33 1.10
N PRO A 35 11.11 -10.82 0.33
CA PRO A 35 11.37 -11.65 -0.85
C PRO A 35 11.91 -10.79 -2.01
N LEU A 36 13.14 -10.30 -1.85
CA LEU A 36 13.76 -9.33 -2.76
C LEU A 36 13.86 -9.85 -4.20
N GLU A 37 14.12 -11.14 -4.38
CA GLU A 37 14.18 -11.75 -5.71
C GLU A 37 12.85 -11.58 -6.47
N ALA A 38 11.74 -11.91 -5.81
CA ALA A 38 10.41 -11.77 -6.39
C ALA A 38 10.03 -10.29 -6.63
N ILE A 39 10.33 -9.41 -5.67
CA ILE A 39 10.09 -7.96 -5.80
C ILE A 39 10.88 -7.40 -6.98
N ASN A 40 12.16 -7.75 -7.10
CA ASN A 40 13.05 -7.28 -8.16
C ASN A 40 12.63 -7.80 -9.53
N ALA A 41 12.30 -9.10 -9.64
CA ALA A 41 11.80 -9.69 -10.87
C ALA A 41 10.49 -9.03 -11.35
N ALA A 42 9.54 -8.81 -10.43
CA ALA A 42 8.29 -8.12 -10.74
C ALA A 42 8.53 -6.66 -11.16
N SER A 43 9.40 -5.94 -10.45
CA SER A 43 9.74 -4.54 -10.76
C SER A 43 10.45 -4.39 -12.11
N ALA A 44 11.30 -5.35 -12.48
CA ALA A 44 11.93 -5.39 -13.79
C ALA A 44 10.91 -5.65 -14.90
N ARG A 45 10.00 -6.60 -14.68
CA ARG A 45 8.92 -6.94 -15.61
C ARG A 45 7.93 -5.78 -15.82
N GLU A 46 7.64 -5.02 -14.77
CA GLU A 46 6.72 -3.87 -14.84
C GLU A 46 7.12 -2.86 -15.93
N LYS A 47 8.43 -2.69 -16.17
CA LYS A 47 8.97 -1.77 -17.19
C LYS A 47 8.59 -2.13 -18.62
N SER A 48 8.22 -3.38 -18.91
CA SER A 48 7.82 -3.83 -20.25
C SER A 48 6.32 -3.83 -20.47
N ILE A 49 5.51 -3.49 -19.47
CA ILE A 49 4.06 -3.46 -19.59
C ILE A 49 3.64 -2.23 -20.42
N ARG A 50 2.75 -2.45 -21.39
CA ARG A 50 2.31 -1.42 -22.36
C ARG A 50 0.80 -1.19 -22.37
N HIS A 51 0.04 -1.90 -21.54
CA HIS A 51 -1.41 -1.75 -21.45
C HIS A 51 -1.85 -1.69 -19.99
N GLY A 52 -2.75 -0.78 -19.65
CA GLY A 52 -3.32 -0.61 -18.31
C GLY A 52 -2.36 -0.12 -17.22
N HIS A 53 -1.06 -0.04 -17.50
CA HIS A 53 -0.06 0.40 -16.53
C HIS A 53 -0.06 1.93 -16.37
N PRO A 54 0.06 2.51 -15.17
CA PRO A 54 0.05 3.97 -14.99
C PRO A 54 1.06 4.76 -15.83
N SER A 55 2.14 4.13 -16.30
CA SER A 55 3.09 4.77 -17.22
C SER A 55 2.54 5.01 -18.62
N THR A 56 1.48 4.31 -19.03
CA THR A 56 0.83 4.51 -20.33
C THR A 56 -0.14 5.68 -20.32
N LEU A 57 -0.56 6.15 -19.13
CA LEU A 57 -1.30 7.41 -18.97
C LEU A 57 -0.37 8.61 -19.20
N HIS A 58 0.78 8.62 -18.51
CA HIS A 58 1.82 9.63 -18.68
C HIS A 58 3.17 9.11 -18.19
N LEU A 59 4.24 9.36 -18.95
CA LEU A 59 5.59 9.01 -18.55
C LEU A 59 6.06 9.97 -17.45
N TRP A 60 6.41 9.43 -16.28
CA TRP A 60 6.99 10.20 -15.17
C TRP A 60 8.39 9.66 -14.88
N TRP A 61 9.40 10.52 -14.92
CA TRP A 61 10.82 10.15 -14.87
C TRP A 61 11.24 9.50 -13.55
N SER A 62 10.54 9.78 -12.45
CA SER A 62 10.82 9.24 -11.11
C SER A 62 9.71 8.33 -10.60
N ARG A 63 9.05 7.57 -11.48
CA ARG A 63 8.01 6.63 -11.07
C ARG A 63 8.65 5.43 -10.34
N LYS A 64 8.30 5.24 -9.07
CA LYS A 64 8.66 4.04 -8.30
C LYS A 64 7.87 2.84 -8.84
N PRO A 65 8.48 1.64 -8.95
CA PRO A 65 7.75 0.44 -9.36
C PRO A 65 6.58 0.15 -8.41
N LEU A 66 5.39 -0.14 -8.95
CA LEU A 66 4.21 -0.47 -8.14
C LEU A 66 4.43 -1.74 -7.33
N ALA A 67 5.11 -2.73 -7.93
CA ALA A 67 5.55 -3.93 -7.23
C ALA A 67 6.28 -3.60 -5.92
N THR A 68 7.32 -2.76 -5.98
CA THR A 68 8.06 -2.32 -4.79
C THR A 68 7.18 -1.56 -3.81
N CYS A 69 6.35 -0.62 -4.30
CA CYS A 69 5.48 0.17 -3.44
C CYS A 69 4.52 -0.70 -2.63
N ARG A 70 3.87 -1.70 -3.24
CA ARG A 70 2.96 -2.61 -2.53
C ARG A 70 3.68 -3.46 -1.48
N ALA A 71 4.84 -4.01 -1.85
CA ALA A 71 5.63 -4.83 -0.92
C ALA A 71 6.10 -4.01 0.30
N VAL A 72 6.65 -2.82 0.05
CA VAL A 72 7.13 -1.93 1.12
C VAL A 72 5.97 -1.48 2.01
N LEU A 73 4.86 -1.02 1.44
CA LEU A 73 3.69 -0.60 2.23
C LEU A 73 3.17 -1.73 3.13
N PHE A 74 2.98 -2.92 2.58
CA PHE A 74 2.56 -4.09 3.35
C PHE A 74 3.55 -4.41 4.48
N ALA A 75 4.84 -4.52 4.16
CA ALA A 75 5.87 -4.90 5.12
C ALA A 75 6.21 -3.81 6.15
N SER A 76 5.85 -2.55 5.89
CA SER A 76 6.00 -1.44 6.84
C SER A 76 4.93 -1.47 7.93
N ILE A 77 3.79 -2.12 7.65
CA ILE A 77 2.65 -2.16 8.56
C ILE A 77 2.59 -3.51 9.28
N VAL A 78 2.77 -4.60 8.55
CA VAL A 78 2.68 -5.96 9.08
C VAL A 78 3.86 -6.26 10.00
N ASP A 79 3.53 -6.75 11.20
CA ASP A 79 4.51 -7.14 12.21
C ASP A 79 5.32 -8.35 11.74
N ASP A 80 6.57 -8.37 12.14
CA ASP A 80 7.39 -9.56 12.11
C ASP A 80 6.87 -10.59 13.12
N PRO A 81 6.82 -11.90 12.78
CA PRO A 81 6.40 -12.95 13.71
C PRO A 81 7.22 -12.99 15.01
N SER A 82 8.48 -12.55 15.02
CA SER A 82 9.29 -12.45 16.24
C SER A 82 8.75 -11.44 17.27
N SER A 83 7.85 -10.54 16.87
CA SER A 83 7.16 -9.60 17.76
C SER A 83 5.92 -10.17 18.42
N ARG A 84 5.57 -11.43 18.13
CA ARG A 84 4.40 -12.15 18.66
C ARG A 84 4.80 -13.53 19.19
N PRO A 85 5.69 -13.62 20.19
CA PRO A 85 6.16 -14.89 20.73
C PRO A 85 5.05 -15.76 21.34
N GLU A 86 3.93 -15.17 21.72
CA GLU A 86 2.72 -15.87 22.16
C GLU A 86 2.01 -16.63 21.03
N GLU A 87 2.05 -16.12 19.79
CA GLU A 87 1.53 -16.79 18.59
C GLU A 87 2.60 -17.69 17.94
N PHE A 88 3.86 -17.27 17.97
CA PHE A 88 4.99 -17.93 17.32
C PHE A 88 6.16 -18.15 18.31
N PRO A 89 6.07 -19.18 19.18
CA PRO A 89 6.98 -19.35 20.30
C PRO A 89 8.38 -19.86 19.94
N THR A 90 8.59 -20.40 18.73
CA THR A 90 9.89 -20.94 18.29
C THR A 90 10.39 -20.22 17.04
N GLU A 91 11.70 -20.26 16.81
CA GLU A 91 12.31 -19.69 15.60
C GLU A 91 11.75 -20.34 14.32
N GLU A 92 11.48 -21.64 14.35
CA GLU A 92 10.88 -22.36 13.21
C GLU A 92 9.45 -21.91 12.94
N ALA A 93 8.65 -21.65 13.99
CA ALA A 93 7.29 -21.12 13.84
C ALA A 93 7.29 -19.68 13.30
N GLN A 94 8.23 -18.86 13.77
CA GLN A 94 8.42 -17.49 13.27
C GLN A 94 8.84 -17.49 11.80
N GLU A 95 9.75 -18.39 11.42
CA GLU A 95 10.20 -18.50 10.04
C GLU A 95 9.09 -19.05 9.12
N ALA A 96 8.34 -20.06 9.56
CA ALA A 96 7.21 -20.58 8.80
C ALA A 96 6.16 -19.49 8.52
N GLU A 97 5.83 -18.67 9.53
CA GLU A 97 4.90 -17.56 9.34
C GLU A 97 5.49 -16.45 8.46
N ARG A 98 6.78 -16.14 8.62
CA ARG A 98 7.48 -15.18 7.75
C ARG A 98 7.39 -15.61 6.28
N GLN A 99 7.62 -16.89 5.99
CA GLN A 99 7.50 -17.44 4.64
C GLN A 99 6.05 -17.38 4.11
N ARG A 100 5.04 -17.58 4.97
CA ARG A 100 3.64 -17.37 4.58
C ARG A 100 3.38 -15.91 4.16
N LEU A 101 3.85 -14.96 4.97
CA LEU A 101 3.73 -13.53 4.69
C LEU A 101 4.50 -13.13 3.43
N PHE A 102 5.67 -13.73 3.17
CA PHE A 102 6.41 -13.56 1.92
C PHE A 102 5.62 -14.08 0.73
N GLY A 103 4.95 -15.22 0.84
CA GLY A 103 4.05 -15.72 -0.20
C GLY A 103 2.94 -14.72 -0.57
N ILE A 104 2.42 -13.95 0.39
CA ILE A 104 1.47 -12.85 0.12
C ILE A 104 2.15 -11.76 -0.70
N ILE A 105 3.34 -11.29 -0.28
CA ILE A 105 4.12 -10.28 -1.01
C ILE A 105 4.41 -10.74 -2.44
N GLU A 106 4.86 -11.97 -2.64
CA GLU A 106 5.14 -12.55 -3.97
C GLU A 106 3.92 -12.55 -4.89
N ARG A 107 2.71 -12.72 -4.34
CA ARG A 107 1.46 -12.58 -5.10
C ARG A 107 1.11 -11.12 -5.34
N LEU A 108 1.25 -10.24 -4.35
CA LEU A 108 0.94 -8.81 -4.44
C LEU A 108 1.80 -8.06 -5.47
N VAL A 109 3.06 -8.44 -5.62
CA VAL A 109 4.01 -7.76 -6.53
C VAL A 109 3.75 -8.08 -8.00
N LYS A 110 3.05 -9.18 -8.31
CA LYS A 110 2.74 -9.57 -9.68
C LYS A 110 1.73 -8.62 -10.30
N TRP A 111 2.03 -8.11 -11.48
CA TRP A 111 1.16 -7.18 -12.20
C TRP A 111 -0.25 -7.73 -12.43
N GLU A 112 -0.36 -9.01 -12.75
CA GLU A 112 -1.62 -9.73 -13.01
C GLU A 112 -2.56 -9.70 -11.81
N ASN A 113 -2.01 -9.59 -10.60
CA ASN A 113 -2.77 -9.56 -9.36
C ASN A 113 -3.15 -8.15 -8.91
N THR A 114 -2.85 -7.11 -9.70
CA THR A 114 -3.11 -5.71 -9.34
C THR A 114 -4.58 -5.44 -8.99
N ASN A 115 -5.52 -6.16 -9.62
CA ASN A 115 -6.96 -6.08 -9.37
C ASN A 115 -7.55 -7.40 -8.85
N ASN A 116 -6.71 -8.32 -8.36
CA ASN A 116 -7.17 -9.60 -7.83
C ASN A 116 -7.65 -9.41 -6.38
N GLU A 117 -8.97 -9.25 -6.21
CA GLU A 117 -9.57 -8.99 -4.90
C GLU A 117 -9.28 -10.09 -3.86
N ALA A 118 -9.08 -11.34 -4.26
CA ALA A 118 -8.72 -12.39 -3.30
C ALA A 118 -7.34 -12.12 -2.68
N VAL A 119 -6.35 -11.77 -3.51
CA VAL A 119 -4.98 -11.43 -3.07
C VAL A 119 -4.97 -10.10 -2.29
N LEU A 120 -5.70 -9.10 -2.76
CA LEU A 120 -5.79 -7.81 -2.08
C LEU A 120 -6.47 -7.94 -0.71
N ASN A 121 -7.55 -8.72 -0.62
CA ASN A 121 -8.24 -8.93 0.65
C ASN A 121 -7.39 -9.73 1.65
N GLU A 122 -6.64 -10.74 1.20
CA GLU A 122 -5.67 -11.44 2.05
C GLU A 122 -4.68 -10.45 2.68
N ALA A 123 -4.10 -9.56 1.88
CA ALA A 123 -3.17 -8.55 2.38
C ALA A 123 -3.83 -7.52 3.32
N ARG A 124 -5.04 -7.06 2.99
CA ARG A 124 -5.83 -6.15 3.83
C ARG A 124 -6.13 -6.77 5.20
N GLN A 125 -6.43 -8.08 5.26
CA GLN A 125 -6.67 -8.75 6.54
C GLN A 125 -5.44 -8.79 7.43
N GLU A 126 -4.25 -9.05 6.87
CA GLU A 126 -2.99 -9.01 7.65
C GLU A 126 -2.69 -7.59 8.16
N ILE A 127 -2.94 -6.57 7.34
CA ILE A 127 -2.82 -5.17 7.75
C ILE A 127 -3.77 -4.85 8.90
N LEU A 128 -5.03 -5.29 8.83
CA LEU A 128 -6.02 -5.09 9.91
C LEU A 128 -5.60 -5.83 11.19
N LYS A 129 -5.13 -7.09 11.07
CA LYS A 129 -4.61 -7.87 12.21
C LYS A 129 -3.39 -7.21 12.86
N ALA A 130 -2.49 -6.63 12.07
CA ALA A 130 -1.28 -5.96 12.57
C ALA A 130 -1.58 -4.63 13.28
N THR A 131 -2.74 -4.04 13.02
CA THR A 131 -3.10 -2.68 13.46
C THR A 131 -4.34 -2.63 14.34
N ASP A 132 -4.78 -3.78 14.84
CA ASP A 132 -5.98 -3.93 15.67
C ASP A 132 -7.23 -3.27 15.04
N GLY A 133 -7.34 -3.39 13.70
CA GLY A 133 -8.43 -2.81 12.90
C GLY A 133 -8.28 -1.32 12.59
N HIS A 134 -7.19 -0.68 13.00
CA HIS A 134 -6.94 0.75 12.84
C HIS A 134 -5.67 1.03 12.04
N PRO A 135 -5.65 0.74 10.72
CA PRO A 135 -4.49 0.97 9.90
C PRO A 135 -4.11 2.46 9.85
N PRO A 136 -2.81 2.79 9.97
CA PRO A 136 -2.38 4.18 9.95
C PRO A 136 -2.53 4.78 8.54
N PRO A 137 -2.76 6.10 8.42
CA PRO A 137 -2.75 6.77 7.12
C PRO A 137 -1.34 6.79 6.53
N VAL A 138 -1.25 6.64 5.20
CA VAL A 138 -0.01 6.76 4.43
C VAL A 138 0.10 8.20 3.92
N LEU A 139 1.24 8.84 4.19
CA LEU A 139 1.57 10.17 3.66
C LEU A 139 2.72 10.08 2.66
N ASP A 140 2.49 10.52 1.43
CA ASP A 140 3.52 10.70 0.40
C ASP A 140 3.60 12.17 -0.02
N PRO A 141 4.51 12.96 0.58
CA PRO A 141 4.60 14.39 0.30
C PRO A 141 5.25 14.73 -1.06
N PHE A 142 5.77 13.72 -1.78
CA PHE A 142 6.45 13.86 -3.07
C PHE A 142 6.01 12.75 -4.03
N CYS A 143 4.71 12.70 -4.29
CA CYS A 143 4.07 11.53 -4.90
C CYS A 143 4.42 11.30 -6.37
N GLY A 144 4.85 12.35 -7.09
CA GLY A 144 5.28 12.24 -8.48
C GLY A 144 4.26 11.53 -9.36
N GLY A 145 4.62 10.33 -9.81
CA GLY A 145 3.79 9.50 -10.68
C GLY A 145 2.65 8.72 -9.98
N GLY A 146 2.46 8.88 -8.67
CA GLY A 146 1.33 8.36 -7.91
C GLY A 146 1.44 6.91 -7.42
N SER A 147 2.62 6.27 -7.50
CA SER A 147 2.77 4.83 -7.21
C SER A 147 2.45 4.43 -5.77
N ILE A 148 2.95 5.19 -4.78
CA ILE A 148 2.73 4.91 -3.35
C ILE A 148 1.25 5.09 -2.99
N PRO A 149 0.60 6.24 -3.26
CA PRO A 149 -0.80 6.40 -2.89
C PRO A 149 -1.73 5.45 -3.65
N LEU A 150 -1.41 5.05 -4.88
CA LEU A 150 -2.15 4.00 -5.60
C LEU A 150 -2.00 2.63 -4.91
N GLY A 151 -0.77 2.26 -4.53
CA GLY A 151 -0.53 1.04 -3.77
C GLY A 151 -1.26 1.03 -2.42
N ALA A 152 -1.27 2.16 -1.72
CA ALA A 152 -1.97 2.33 -0.44
C ALA A 152 -3.49 2.15 -0.61
N GLN A 153 -4.09 2.76 -1.64
CA GLN A 153 -5.51 2.57 -1.97
C GLN A 153 -5.83 1.10 -2.23
N HIS A 154 -5.00 0.38 -3.00
CA HIS A 154 -5.22 -1.05 -3.26
C HIS A 154 -5.15 -1.89 -1.99
N LEU A 155 -4.30 -1.53 -1.04
CA LEU A 155 -4.17 -2.17 0.27
C LEU A 155 -5.21 -1.69 1.30
N GLY A 156 -6.20 -0.89 0.88
CA GLY A 156 -7.27 -0.41 1.77
C GLY A 156 -6.82 0.63 2.80
N LEU A 157 -5.69 1.29 2.56
CA LEU A 157 -5.13 2.31 3.45
C LEU A 157 -5.66 3.69 3.07
N GLU A 158 -5.89 4.53 4.07
CA GLU A 158 -6.06 5.97 3.84
C GLU A 158 -4.75 6.55 3.30
N ALA A 159 -4.80 7.27 2.18
CA ALA A 159 -3.62 7.81 1.52
C ALA A 159 -3.73 9.31 1.29
N HIS A 160 -2.76 10.06 1.81
CA HIS A 160 -2.56 11.48 1.57
C HIS A 160 -1.34 11.67 0.69
N ALA A 161 -1.50 12.38 -0.42
CA ALA A 161 -0.43 12.61 -1.37
C ALA A 161 -0.35 14.08 -1.76
N SER A 162 0.86 14.60 -1.87
CA SER A 162 1.13 15.92 -2.42
C SER A 162 2.32 15.90 -3.36
N ASP A 163 2.38 16.89 -4.23
CA ASP A 163 3.56 17.22 -5.00
C ASP A 163 3.54 18.72 -5.32
N LEU A 164 4.72 19.33 -5.46
CA LEU A 164 4.81 20.73 -5.88
C LEU A 164 4.50 20.86 -7.38
N ASN A 165 4.81 19.83 -8.16
CA ASN A 165 4.59 19.84 -9.60
C ASN A 165 3.11 19.59 -9.92
N PRO A 166 2.42 20.52 -10.59
CA PRO A 166 1.00 20.37 -10.92
C PRO A 166 0.72 19.18 -11.84
N VAL A 167 1.69 18.75 -12.66
CA VAL A 167 1.56 17.56 -13.52
C VAL A 167 1.54 16.29 -12.67
N ALA A 168 2.41 16.19 -11.66
CA ALA A 168 2.40 15.07 -10.70
C ALA A 168 1.07 14.96 -9.95
N VAL A 169 0.56 16.11 -9.48
CA VAL A 169 -0.74 16.19 -8.83
C VAL A 169 -1.84 15.70 -9.77
N LEU A 170 -1.87 16.18 -11.03
CA LEU A 170 -2.89 15.77 -12.00
C LEU A 170 -2.83 14.27 -12.30
N ILE A 171 -1.64 13.71 -12.52
CA ILE A 171 -1.44 12.27 -12.76
C ILE A 171 -1.96 11.47 -11.56
N THR A 172 -1.56 11.84 -10.35
CA THR A 172 -1.95 11.14 -9.13
C THR A 172 -3.46 11.19 -8.91
N LYS A 173 -4.10 12.34 -9.13
CA LYS A 173 -5.57 12.47 -9.06
C LYS A 173 -6.26 11.63 -10.12
N ALA A 174 -5.73 11.62 -11.35
CA ALA A 174 -6.28 10.82 -12.44
C ALA A 174 -6.19 9.31 -12.17
N LEU A 175 -5.17 8.86 -11.46
CA LEU A 175 -5.01 7.45 -11.08
C LEU A 175 -5.91 7.04 -9.90
N ILE A 176 -6.10 7.92 -8.92
CA ILE A 176 -6.62 7.52 -7.60
C ILE A 176 -8.03 8.03 -7.33
N GLU A 177 -8.38 9.22 -7.82
CA GLU A 177 -9.69 9.83 -7.54
C GLU A 177 -10.73 9.58 -8.62
N ILE A 178 -10.32 9.31 -9.86
CA ILE A 178 -11.24 9.16 -11.00
C ILE A 178 -11.72 7.72 -11.16
N PRO A 179 -10.85 6.68 -11.27
CA PRO A 179 -11.30 5.32 -11.56
C PRO A 179 -12.28 4.74 -10.54
N PRO A 180 -12.11 4.93 -9.20
CA PRO A 180 -13.07 4.44 -8.21
C PRO A 180 -14.49 5.03 -8.35
N LYS A 181 -14.66 6.16 -9.05
CA LYS A 181 -15.99 6.74 -9.31
C LYS A 181 -16.75 6.01 -10.43
N PHE A 182 -16.07 5.16 -11.19
CA PHE A 182 -16.63 4.45 -12.35
C PHE A 182 -16.34 2.94 -12.30
N PRO A 183 -16.73 2.23 -11.23
CA PRO A 183 -16.48 0.80 -11.12
C PRO A 183 -17.17 0.04 -12.25
N GLY A 184 -16.48 -0.95 -12.84
CA GLY A 184 -17.03 -1.83 -13.87
C GLY A 184 -17.26 -1.19 -15.25
N ARG A 185 -16.86 0.08 -15.46
CA ARG A 185 -16.85 0.69 -16.79
C ARG A 185 -15.50 0.43 -17.46
N HIS A 186 -15.51 -0.33 -18.54
CA HIS A 186 -14.33 -0.56 -19.38
C HIS A 186 -14.31 0.41 -20.55
N ASP A 187 -13.11 0.83 -20.95
CA ASP A 187 -12.90 1.82 -21.99
C ASP A 187 -13.21 1.29 -23.41
N TYR A 188 -13.42 -0.03 -23.58
CA TYR A 188 -13.76 -0.66 -24.86
C TYR A 188 -14.69 -1.89 -24.68
N PRO A 189 -15.55 -2.21 -25.67
CA PRO A 189 -16.29 -3.47 -25.69
C PRO A 189 -15.32 -4.67 -25.76
N GLU A 190 -15.71 -5.81 -25.16
CA GLU A 190 -14.83 -6.99 -24.98
C GLU A 190 -14.22 -7.53 -26.27
N GLU A 191 -14.85 -7.27 -27.42
CA GLU A 191 -14.39 -7.65 -28.75
C GLU A 191 -13.04 -7.04 -29.18
N ASN A 192 -12.54 -6.01 -28.48
CA ASN A 192 -11.30 -5.30 -28.79
C ASN A 192 -10.17 -5.47 -27.75
N ARG A 193 -10.28 -6.51 -26.90
CA ARG A 193 -9.32 -6.81 -25.82
C ARG A 193 -8.37 -7.95 -26.19
#